data_AF-A0A0U1L0F8-F1
#
_entry.id   AF-A0A0U1L0F8-F1
#
_cell.length_a   1.000
_cell.length_b   1.000
_cell.length_c   1.000
_cell.angle_alpha   90.00
_cell.angle_beta   90.00
_cell.angle_gamma   90.00
#
_symmetry.space_group_name_H-M   'P 1'
#
loop_
_entity.id
_entity.type
_entity.pdbx_description
1 polymer ?
#
loop_
_entity_poly.entity_id
_entity_poly.type
_entity_poly.pdbx_seq_one_letter_code
_entity_poly.pdbx_strand_id
1 'polypeptide(L)' 'MNSRYLDFKKQETKLYDEIWELSQELDRLDKEGKDTTDTSQRFEEVLEEFLLFRQQGGKFFDDEEHFF' A
#
# COMPACT_ATOMS: atom_id res chain seq x y z
N MET A 1 13.37 -18.50 9.05
CA MET A 1 12.60 -17.35 8.53
C MET A 1 11.65 -16.88 9.62
N ASN A 2 11.81 -15.63 10.06
CA ASN A 2 11.05 -15.04 11.16
C ASN A 2 9.58 -14.85 10.78
N SER A 3 8.64 -15.34 11.60
CA SER A 3 7.18 -15.24 11.36
C SER A 3 6.73 -13.81 11.04
N ARG A 4 7.35 -12.81 11.69
CA ARG A 4 7.04 -11.38 11.48
C ARG A 4 7.32 -10.88 10.06
N TYR A 5 8.34 -11.42 9.40
CA TYR A 5 8.66 -11.07 8.01
C TYR A 5 7.61 -11.62 7.04
N LEU A 6 7.05 -12.80 7.34
CA LEU A 6 5.99 -13.40 6.53
C LEU A 6 4.68 -12.61 6.67
N ASP A 7 4.32 -12.21 7.88
CA ASP A 7 3.17 -11.33 8.13
C ASP A 7 3.33 -9.96 7.46
N PHE A 8 4.53 -9.38 7.51
CA PHE A 8 4.87 -8.14 6.81
C PHE A 8 4.67 -8.28 5.29
N LYS A 9 5.23 -9.32 4.67
CA LYS A 9 5.07 -9.56 3.23
C LYS A 9 3.62 -9.81 2.82
N LYS A 10 2.84 -10.44 3.69
CA LYS A 10 1.41 -10.68 3.45
C LYS A 10 0.60 -9.39 3.50
N GLN A 11 0.89 -8.49 4.44
CA GLN A 11 0.25 -7.17 4.49
C GLN A 11 0.67 -6.29 3.31
N GLU A 12 1.96 -6.30 2.95
CA GLU A 12 2.48 -5.59 1.78
C GLU A 12 1.73 -6.01 0.50
N THR A 13 1.58 -7.32 0.29
CA THR A 13 0.89 -7.85 -0.90
C THR A 13 -0.57 -7.40 -0.96
N LYS A 14 -1.28 -7.40 0.18
CA LYS A 14 -2.67 -6.94 0.23
C LYS A 14 -2.81 -5.46 -0.14
N LEU A 15 -1.94 -4.61 0.38
CA LEU A 15 -1.94 -3.18 0.04
C LEU A 15 -1.68 -2.98 -1.45
N TYR A 16 -0.77 -3.75 -2.04
CA TYR A 16 -0.52 -3.69 -3.48
C TYR A 16 -1.73 -4.14 -4.32
N ASP A 17 -2.42 -5.22 -3.93
CA ASP A 17 -3.65 -5.66 -4.60
C ASP A 17 -4.74 -4.58 -4.52
N GLU A 18 -4.94 -3.98 -3.35
CA GLU A 18 -5.96 -2.95 -3.13
C GLU A 18 -5.68 -1.65 -3.92
N ILE A 19 -4.42 -1.21 -3.96
CA ILE A 19 -3.96 -0.10 -4.81
C ILE A 19 -4.22 -0.44 -6.29
N TRP A 20 -3.93 -1.67 -6.72
CA TRP A 20 -4.14 -2.07 -8.10
C TRP A 20 -5.62 -2.05 -8.49
N GLU A 21 -6.51 -2.60 -7.65
CA GLU A 21 -7.95 -2.60 -7.90
C GLU A 21 -8.52 -1.19 -7.98
N LEU A 22 -8.15 -0.30 -7.05
CA LEU A 22 -8.58 1.10 -7.06
C LEU A 22 -8.06 1.87 -8.28
N SER A 23 -6.83 1.58 -8.74
CA SER A 23 -6.28 2.19 -9.96
C SER A 23 -7.10 1.80 -11.19
N GLN A 24 -7.53 0.54 -11.27
CA GLN A 24 -8.35 0.04 -12.37
C GLN A 24 -9.77 0.60 -12.33
N GLU A 25 -10.33 0.78 -11.12
CA GLU A 25 -11.62 1.44 -10.94
C GLU A 25 -11.56 2.91 -11.36
N LEU A 26 -10.52 3.64 -10.97
CA LEU A 26 -10.28 5.02 -11.40
C LEU A 26 -10.15 5.16 -12.91
N ASP A 27 -9.32 4.32 -13.56
CA ASP A 27 -9.17 4.32 -15.02
C ASP A 27 -10.50 4.04 -15.74
N ARG A 28 -11.32 3.14 -15.19
CA ARG A 28 -12.65 2.86 -15.73
C ARG A 28 -13.61 4.05 -15.55
N LEU A 29 -13.66 4.65 -14.37
CA LEU A 29 -14.53 5.79 -14.08
C LEU A 29 -14.14 7.02 -14.92
N ASP A 30 -12.85 7.28 -15.07
CA ASP A 30 -12.30 8.34 -15.93
C ASP A 30 -12.74 8.14 -17.39
N LYS A 31 -12.62 6.91 -17.91
CA LYS A 31 -13.10 6.55 -19.26
C LYS A 31 -14.62 6.67 -19.41
N GLU A 32 -15.39 6.40 -18.37
CA GLU A 32 -16.84 6.57 -18.35
C GLU A 32 -17.25 8.05 -18.15
N GLY A 33 -16.30 8.96 -17.88
CA GLY A 33 -16.57 10.37 -17.57
C GLY A 33 -17.38 10.55 -16.29
N LYS A 34 -17.28 9.58 -15.37
CA LYS A 34 -17.98 9.59 -14.08
C LYS A 34 -17.15 10.34 -13.04
N ASP A 35 -17.82 10.83 -12.01
CA ASP A 35 -17.12 11.42 -10.87
C ASP A 35 -16.21 10.37 -10.22
N THR A 36 -14.93 10.71 -10.12
CA THR A 36 -13.90 9.88 -9.50
C THR A 36 -13.52 10.39 -8.12
N THR A 37 -14.18 11.43 -7.60
CA THR A 37 -13.76 12.14 -6.38
C THR A 37 -13.74 11.18 -5.18
N ASP A 38 -14.78 10.36 -5.04
CA ASP A 38 -14.88 9.36 -3.98
C ASP A 38 -13.78 8.28 -4.07
N THR A 39 -13.61 7.68 -5.27
CA THR A 39 -12.59 6.64 -5.49
C THR A 39 -11.17 7.22 -5.34
N SER A 40 -10.93 8.46 -5.77
CA SER A 40 -9.64 9.13 -5.60
C SER A 40 -9.31 9.40 -4.14
N GLN A 41 -10.29 9.80 -3.32
CA GLN A 41 -10.07 9.97 -1.88
C GLN A 41 -9.71 8.66 -1.20
N ARG A 42 -10.45 7.58 -1.50
CA ARG A 42 -10.14 6.24 -1.00
C ARG A 42 -8.76 5.77 -1.44
N PHE A 43 -8.37 6.08 -2.68
CA PHE A 43 -7.05 5.76 -3.20
C PHE A 43 -5.93 6.51 -2.46
N GLU A 44 -6.15 7.78 -2.13
CA GLU A 44 -5.23 8.56 -1.31
C GLU A 44 -5.05 7.98 0.10
N GLU A 45 -6.14 7.58 0.76
CA GLU A 45 -6.10 6.94 2.09
C GLU A 45 -5.27 5.65 2.07
N VAL A 46 -5.50 4.77 1.09
CA VAL A 46 -4.77 3.50 0.95
C VAL A 46 -3.28 3.75 0.63
N LEU A 47 -2.96 4.77 -0.17
CA LEU A 47 -1.58 5.16 -0.44
C LEU A 47 -0.88 5.72 0.79
N GLU A 48 -1.57 6.47 1.64
CA GLU A 48 -1.03 6.96 2.91
C GLU A 48 -0.74 5.78 3.86
N GLU A 49 -1.66 4.83 3.99
CA GLU A 49 -1.43 3.60 4.78
C GLU A 49 -0.23 2.81 4.24
N PHE A 50 -0.08 2.70 2.92
CA PHE A 50 1.07 2.06 2.29
C PHE A 50 2.39 2.79 2.59
N LEU A 51 2.41 4.12 2.54
CA LEU A 51 3.59 4.91 2.88
C LEU A 51 3.97 4.76 4.36
N LEU A 52 2.98 4.76 5.26
CA LEU A 52 3.19 4.53 6.69
C LEU A 52 3.70 3.11 6.96
N PHE A 53 3.12 2.11 6.29
CA PHE A 53 3.55 0.72 6.38
C PHE A 53 5.00 0.55 5.91
N ARG A 54 5.37 1.20 4.79
CA ARG A 54 6.73 1.18 4.26
C ARG A 54 7.72 1.89 5.17
N GLN A 55 7.35 3.02 5.77
CA GLN A 55 8.19 3.71 6.76
C GLN A 55 8.39 2.88 8.02
N GLN A 56 7.36 2.17 8.49
CA GLN A 56 7.49 1.24 9.60
C GLN A 56 8.39 0.06 9.24
N GLY A 57 8.22 -0.53 8.05
CA GLY A 57 9.11 -1.55 7.52
C GLY A 57 10.56 -1.07 7.43
N GLY A 58 10.80 0.13 6.91
CA GLY A 58 12.13 0.74 6.81
C GLY A 58 12.83 0.89 8.16
N LYS A 59 12.11 1.35 9.20
CA LYS A 59 12.64 1.39 10.57
C LYS A 59 12.97 0.00 11.13
N PHE A 60 12.22 -1.04 10.76
CA PHE A 60 12.53 -2.42 11.15
C PHE A 60 13.80 -2.97 10.48
N PHE A 61 14.18 -2.47 9.30
CA PHE A 61 15.42 -2.87 8.62
C PHE A 61 16.64 -2.02 9.04
N ASP A 62 16.45 -0.74 9.37
CA ASP A 62 17.51 0.15 9.89
C ASP A 62 18.06 -0.32 11.27
N ASP A 63 17.21 -0.84 12.15
CA ASP A 63 17.65 -1.43 13.44
C ASP A 63 18.45 -2.74 13.28
N GLU A 64 18.33 -3.43 12.13
CA GLU A 64 19.06 -4.68 11.86
C GLU A 64 20.45 -4.44 11.23
N GLU A 65 20.70 -3.25 10.64
CA GLU A 65 21.99 -2.88 10.04
C GLU A 65 23.02 -2.38 11.07
N HIS A 66 22.62 -2.18 12.33
CA HIS A 66 23.52 -1.77 13.42
C HIS A 66 24.19 -2.94 14.18
N PHE A 67 24.10 -4.17 13.66
CA PHE A 67 24.65 -5.40 14.26
C PHE A 67 25.62 -6.17 13.36
N PHE A 68 26.46 -5.48 12.57
CA PHE A 68 27.65 -6.07 11.95
C PHE A 68 28.93 -5.27 12.23
#